data_AF-A0A954D2E6-F1
#
_entry.id   AF-A0A954D2E6-F1
#
_cell.length_a   1.000
_cell.length_b   1.000
_cell.length_c   1.000
_cell.angle_alpha   90.00
_cell.angle_beta   90.00
_cell.angle_gamma   90.00
#
_symmetry.space_group_name_H-M   'P 1'
#
loop_
_entity.id
_entity.type
_entity.pdbx_description
1 polymer ?
#
loop_
_entity_poly.entity_id
_entity_poly.type
_entity_poly.pdbx_seq_one_letter_code
_entity_poly.pdbx_strand_id
1 'polypeptide(L)'
;MSTPSSSTPAGAPRAGFSVADLRAGFMVFLIALPLCLGIAMASGFPPVAGVMTAIVGGVLVSPIGSARLTIKGPAAGLIAIAIAAVLELGHGDMNLGYHRTLAVGVMAAAIQILFALFRMATIGIAMSPSVVHGMLAAIGVIIISKQAHTVLGVAPASKAPLELLGELPHSIAHANPEILVLGIASLVILFCWPLLKMRWAKAIPAPLVVLGLAVPMGLVFDLPHAHDYDFLAGHYHVGPEYLVTLPGSLLDAVAFPTFDVAFTGASLKYVAMFALVGTIESTLSVIA
;
A
#
# COMPACT_ATOMS: atom_id res chain seq x y z
N MET A 1 -45.65 -20.88 -14.67
CA MET A 1 -44.18 -20.72 -14.74
C MET A 1 -43.78 -19.74 -13.64
N SER A 2 -43.48 -20.27 -12.45
CA SER A 2 -43.05 -19.49 -11.28
C SER A 2 -41.53 -19.41 -11.26
N THR A 3 -40.99 -18.20 -11.28
CA THR A 3 -39.58 -17.90 -11.06
C THR A 3 -39.15 -18.42 -9.68
N PRO A 4 -37.99 -19.09 -9.54
CA PRO A 4 -37.49 -19.46 -8.22
C PRO A 4 -37.00 -18.18 -7.53
N SER A 5 -37.58 -17.87 -6.37
CA SER A 5 -37.11 -16.82 -5.49
C SER A 5 -35.70 -17.15 -4.99
N SER A 6 -34.74 -16.30 -5.32
CA SER A 6 -33.41 -16.32 -4.73
C SER A 6 -33.53 -15.94 -3.25
N SER A 7 -33.70 -16.93 -2.39
CA SER A 7 -33.54 -16.74 -0.95
C SER A 7 -32.07 -16.42 -0.68
N THR A 8 -31.80 -15.19 -0.24
CA THR A 8 -30.51 -14.82 0.35
C THR A 8 -30.27 -15.80 1.50
N PRO A 9 -29.15 -16.55 1.54
CA PRO A 9 -28.92 -17.50 2.61
C PRO A 9 -28.88 -16.72 3.93
N ALA A 10 -29.81 -17.03 4.84
CA ALA A 10 -29.80 -16.50 6.19
C ALA A 10 -28.42 -16.79 6.82
N GLY A 11 -27.85 -15.78 7.47
CA GLY A 11 -26.47 -15.80 7.97
C GLY A 11 -26.16 -17.07 8.73
N ALA A 12 -25.37 -17.95 8.10
CA ALA A 12 -24.93 -19.20 8.69
C ALA A 12 -24.30 -18.94 10.08
N PRO A 13 -24.52 -19.82 11.06
CA PRO A 13 -23.96 -19.67 12.40
C PRO A 13 -22.45 -19.46 12.33
N ARG A 14 -21.87 -18.73 13.30
CA ARG A 14 -20.42 -18.58 13.45
C ARG A 14 -19.81 -19.97 13.67
N ALA A 15 -19.44 -20.65 12.60
CA ALA A 15 -18.62 -21.85 12.68
C ALA A 15 -17.32 -21.45 13.40
N GLY A 16 -16.91 -22.25 14.39
CA GLY A 16 -15.69 -22.00 15.15
C GLY A 16 -14.47 -21.89 14.24
N PHE A 17 -13.44 -21.17 14.70
CA PHE A 17 -12.16 -21.04 13.99
C PHE A 17 -11.64 -22.42 13.56
N SER A 18 -11.64 -22.68 12.25
CA SER A 18 -11.10 -23.93 11.72
C SER A 18 -9.59 -23.83 11.55
N VAL A 19 -8.90 -24.98 11.58
CA VAL A 19 -7.47 -25.05 11.24
C VAL A 19 -7.20 -24.53 9.82
N ALA A 20 -8.20 -24.65 8.93
CA ALA A 20 -8.14 -24.10 7.58
C ALA A 20 -8.11 -22.56 7.59
N ASP A 21 -8.90 -21.91 8.44
CA ASP A 21 -8.91 -20.45 8.58
C ASP A 21 -7.60 -19.93 9.17
N LEU A 22 -7.03 -20.65 10.14
CA LEU A 22 -5.72 -20.29 10.71
C LEU A 22 -4.61 -20.37 9.65
N ARG A 23 -4.58 -21.45 8.86
CA ARG A 23 -3.60 -21.60 7.78
C ARG A 23 -3.79 -20.55 6.69
N ALA A 24 -5.03 -20.28 6.29
CA ALA A 24 -5.33 -19.25 5.29
C ALA A 24 -4.94 -17.85 5.80
N GLY A 25 -5.29 -17.51 7.04
CA GLY A 25 -4.91 -16.25 7.68
C GLY A 25 -3.39 -16.07 7.75
N PHE A 26 -2.64 -17.12 8.08
CA PHE A 26 -1.19 -17.08 8.08
C PHE A 26 -0.60 -16.83 6.67
N MET A 27 -1.12 -17.49 5.64
CA MET A 27 -0.69 -17.24 4.25
C MET A 27 -1.02 -15.82 3.79
N VAL A 28 -2.20 -15.31 4.14
CA VAL A 28 -2.62 -13.94 3.83
C VAL A 28 -1.72 -12.93 4.54
N PHE A 29 -1.40 -13.15 5.82
CA PHE A 29 -0.47 -12.31 6.58
C PHE A 29 0.90 -12.21 5.91
N LEU A 30 1.45 -13.35 5.47
CA LEU A 30 2.74 -13.39 4.79
C LEU A 30 2.76 -12.60 3.47
N ILE A 31 1.63 -12.55 2.77
CA ILE A 31 1.46 -11.73 1.56
C ILE A 31 1.25 -10.25 1.92
N ALA A 32 0.46 -10.00 2.95
CA ALA A 32 0.04 -8.66 3.34
C ALA A 32 1.20 -7.84 3.91
N LEU A 33 2.15 -8.45 4.62
CA LEU A 33 3.26 -7.74 5.25
C LEU A 33 4.09 -6.91 4.24
N PRO A 34 4.69 -7.49 3.17
CA PRO A 34 5.41 -6.71 2.17
C PRO A 34 4.52 -5.68 1.46
N LEU A 35 3.27 -6.05 1.17
CA LEU A 35 2.32 -5.17 0.51
C LEU A 35 2.01 -3.92 1.36
N CYS A 36 1.81 -4.07 2.66
CA CYS A 36 1.51 -2.97 3.58
C CYS A 36 2.69 -1.99 3.70
N LEU A 37 3.92 -2.51 3.74
CA LEU A 37 5.14 -1.69 3.75
C LEU A 37 5.24 -0.88 2.45
N GLY A 38 5.06 -1.52 1.30
CA GLY A 38 5.11 -0.87 -0.01
C GLY A 38 4.03 0.21 -0.18
N ILE A 39 2.78 -0.07 0.23
CA ILE A 39 1.67 0.90 0.16
C ILE A 39 1.93 2.11 1.06
N ALA A 40 2.48 1.91 2.26
CA ALA A 40 2.82 3.01 3.17
C ALA A 40 3.91 3.91 2.57
N MET A 41 5.00 3.34 2.05
CA MET A 41 6.07 4.10 1.40
C MET A 41 5.56 4.85 0.16
N ALA A 42 4.73 4.21 -0.67
CA ALA A 42 4.14 4.85 -1.84
C ALA A 42 3.22 6.04 -1.47
N SER A 43 2.59 5.97 -0.30
CA SER A 43 1.73 7.00 0.29
C SER A 43 2.53 8.13 0.97
N GLY A 44 3.85 8.03 1.05
CA GLY A 44 4.71 9.00 1.76
C GLY A 44 4.64 8.87 3.28
N PHE A 45 4.16 7.74 3.79
CA PHE A 45 4.07 7.45 5.22
C PHE A 45 5.25 6.58 5.63
N PRO A 46 5.65 6.58 6.92
CA PRO A 46 6.62 5.62 7.44
C PRO A 46 6.14 4.18 7.15
N PRO A 47 7.02 3.24 6.74
CA PRO A 47 6.63 1.86 6.41
C PRO A 47 5.82 1.18 7.52
N VAL A 48 6.18 1.44 8.77
CA VAL A 48 5.54 0.90 9.97
C VAL A 48 4.08 1.30 10.09
N ALA A 49 3.70 2.49 9.62
CA ALA A 49 2.31 2.94 9.64
C ALA A 49 1.41 1.98 8.84
N GLY A 50 1.93 1.40 7.76
CA GLY A 50 1.24 0.37 6.98
C GLY A 50 1.01 -0.91 7.78
N VAL A 51 2.04 -1.38 8.48
CA VAL A 51 1.95 -2.56 9.37
C VAL A 51 0.98 -2.31 10.51
N MET A 52 1.07 -1.16 11.18
CA MET A 52 0.15 -0.76 12.26
C MET A 52 -1.29 -0.70 11.78
N THR A 53 -1.54 -0.13 10.60
CA THR A 53 -2.88 -0.09 10.00
C THR A 53 -3.42 -1.49 9.74
N ALA A 54 -2.59 -2.42 9.27
CA ALA A 54 -2.99 -3.82 9.04
C ALA A 54 -3.26 -4.57 10.36
N ILE A 55 -2.46 -4.35 11.40
CA ILE A 55 -2.69 -4.94 12.74
C ILE A 55 -4.00 -4.41 13.32
N VAL A 56 -4.19 -3.09 13.35
CA VAL A 56 -5.40 -2.45 13.89
C VAL A 56 -6.64 -2.85 13.08
N GLY A 57 -6.55 -2.83 11.75
CA GLY A 57 -7.61 -3.28 10.86
C GLY A 57 -7.97 -4.75 11.07
N GLY A 58 -6.96 -5.62 11.14
CA GLY A 58 -7.13 -7.06 11.32
C GLY A 58 -7.70 -7.44 12.69
N VAL A 59 -7.20 -6.85 13.77
CA VAL A 59 -7.53 -7.23 15.16
C VAL A 59 -8.77 -6.50 15.68
N LEU A 60 -8.89 -5.19 15.45
CA LEU A 60 -9.99 -4.39 16.00
C LEU A 60 -11.18 -4.32 15.05
N VAL A 61 -10.95 -4.16 13.74
CA VAL A 61 -12.04 -3.89 12.78
C VAL A 61 -12.70 -5.18 12.28
N SER A 62 -11.94 -6.23 11.99
CA SER A 62 -12.48 -7.53 11.51
C SER A 62 -13.61 -8.12 12.38
N PRO A 63 -13.53 -8.15 13.73
CA PRO A 63 -14.62 -8.72 14.54
C PRO A 63 -15.89 -7.85 14.57
N ILE A 64 -15.77 -6.54 14.31
CA ILE A 64 -16.87 -5.58 14.29
C ILE A 64 -17.56 -5.57 12.92
N GLY A 65 -16.83 -5.88 11.85
CA GLY A 65 -17.33 -5.87 10.48
C GLY A 65 -18.34 -6.99 10.17
N SER A 66 -19.27 -6.69 9.25
CA SER A 66 -20.29 -7.65 8.80
C SER A 66 -19.82 -8.57 7.67
N ALA A 67 -18.69 -8.28 7.03
CA ALA A 67 -18.16 -9.03 5.88
C ALA A 67 -17.10 -10.06 6.33
N ARG A 68 -17.39 -11.35 6.09
CA ARG A 68 -16.62 -12.48 6.67
C ARG A 68 -15.28 -12.76 6.00
N LEU A 69 -15.09 -12.33 4.75
CA LEU A 69 -13.89 -12.65 3.94
C LEU A 69 -13.03 -11.42 3.61
N THR A 70 -13.45 -10.22 4.05
CA THR A 70 -12.71 -8.98 3.76
C THR A 70 -11.52 -8.79 4.68
N ILE A 71 -10.40 -8.37 4.09
CA ILE A 71 -9.17 -7.97 4.78
C ILE A 71 -9.18 -6.44 4.96
N LYS A 72 -8.79 -5.96 6.13
CA LYS A 72 -8.68 -4.52 6.43
C LYS A 72 -7.21 -4.14 6.61
N GLY A 73 -6.76 -3.13 5.87
CA GLY A 73 -5.38 -2.64 5.90
C GLY A 73 -5.21 -1.42 5.00
N PRO A 74 -3.97 -0.98 4.74
CA PRO A 74 -3.68 0.11 3.82
C PRO A 74 -4.26 -0.17 2.43
N ALA A 75 -5.07 0.77 1.90
CA ALA A 75 -5.70 0.61 0.59
C ALA A 75 -4.84 1.25 -0.51
N ALA A 76 -4.47 0.46 -1.51
CA ALA A 76 -3.73 0.96 -2.67
C ALA A 76 -4.50 2.08 -3.41
N GLY A 77 -5.84 2.02 -3.40
CA GLY A 77 -6.73 3.04 -3.95
C GLY A 77 -6.55 4.44 -3.37
N LEU A 78 -6.01 4.54 -2.14
CA LEU A 78 -5.84 5.81 -1.44
C LEU A 78 -4.42 6.37 -1.54
N ILE A 79 -3.47 5.66 -2.16
CA ILE A 79 -2.05 6.07 -2.24
C ILE A 79 -1.90 7.48 -2.83
N ALA A 80 -2.56 7.73 -3.96
CA ALA A 80 -2.46 9.01 -4.68
C ALA A 80 -2.97 10.17 -3.82
N ILE A 81 -4.05 9.94 -3.07
CA ILE A 81 -4.67 10.93 -2.18
C ILE A 81 -3.75 11.16 -0.98
N ALA A 82 -3.22 10.08 -0.40
CA ALA A 82 -2.35 10.14 0.77
C ALA A 82 -1.04 10.88 0.50
N ILE A 83 -0.32 10.55 -0.58
CA ILE A 83 0.91 11.29 -0.90
C ILE A 83 0.61 12.76 -1.22
N ALA A 84 -0.47 13.03 -1.95
CA ALA A 84 -0.83 14.41 -2.26
C ALA A 84 -1.15 15.19 -0.97
N ALA A 85 -1.87 14.58 -0.03
CA ALA A 85 -2.16 15.17 1.27
C ALA A 85 -0.88 15.43 2.08
N VAL A 86 0.04 14.47 2.15
CA VAL A 86 1.33 14.66 2.85
C VAL A 86 2.10 15.83 2.27
N LEU A 87 2.21 15.90 0.94
CA LEU A 87 3.00 16.94 0.27
C LEU A 87 2.37 18.33 0.42
N GLU A 88 1.05 18.44 0.20
CA GLU A 88 0.34 19.73 0.25
C GLU A 88 0.19 20.24 1.69
N LEU A 89 -0.22 19.37 2.62
CA LEU A 89 -0.39 19.75 4.04
C LEU A 89 0.95 19.88 4.76
N GLY A 90 1.99 19.20 4.29
CA GLY A 90 3.34 19.27 4.86
C GLY A 90 4.12 20.52 4.45
N HIS A 91 3.68 21.23 3.40
CA HIS A 91 4.44 22.34 2.79
C HIS A 91 5.92 21.98 2.51
N GLY A 92 6.18 20.72 2.15
CA GLY A 92 7.53 20.20 1.91
C GLY A 92 8.13 19.38 3.06
N ASP A 93 7.61 19.48 4.28
CA ASP A 93 7.98 18.63 5.42
C ASP A 93 7.11 17.37 5.46
N MET A 94 7.74 16.21 5.20
CA MET A 94 7.06 14.91 5.17
C MET A 94 6.56 14.48 6.55
N ASN A 95 7.28 14.80 7.63
CA ASN A 95 6.90 14.39 8.99
C ASN A 95 5.66 15.17 9.43
N LEU A 96 5.72 16.50 9.30
CA LEU A 96 4.59 17.36 9.62
C LEU A 96 3.38 17.07 8.70
N GLY A 97 3.63 16.81 7.41
CA GLY A 97 2.60 16.39 6.45
C GLY A 97 1.92 15.08 6.84
N TYR A 98 2.69 14.10 7.32
CA TYR A 98 2.17 12.84 7.85
C TYR A 98 1.24 13.08 9.06
N HIS A 99 1.69 13.84 10.07
CA HIS A 99 0.87 14.14 11.26
C HIS A 99 -0.43 14.89 10.94
N ARG A 100 -0.39 15.84 9.99
CA ARG A 100 -1.59 16.56 9.52
C ARG A 100 -2.53 15.66 8.70
N THR A 101 -1.96 14.74 7.91
CA THR A 101 -2.76 13.78 7.14
C THR A 101 -3.46 12.76 8.05
N LEU A 102 -2.86 12.38 9.18
CA LEU A 102 -3.55 11.60 10.22
C LEU A 102 -4.77 12.34 10.77
N ALA A 103 -4.67 13.65 11.01
CA ALA A 103 -5.80 14.46 11.47
C ALA A 103 -6.94 14.49 10.43
N VAL A 104 -6.58 14.69 9.16
CA VAL A 104 -7.52 14.56 8.02
C VAL A 104 -8.17 13.17 7.98
N GLY A 105 -7.41 12.11 8.22
CA GLY A 105 -7.91 10.74 8.29
C GLY A 105 -8.95 10.54 9.39
N VAL A 106 -8.71 11.10 10.59
CA VAL A 106 -9.68 11.06 11.71
C VAL A 106 -10.96 11.80 11.35
N MET A 107 -10.87 12.97 10.73
CA MET A 107 -12.04 13.73 10.27
C MET A 107 -12.80 13.00 9.17
N ALA A 108 -12.10 12.42 8.19
CA ALA A 108 -12.71 11.62 7.13
C ALA A 108 -13.43 10.40 7.70
N ALA A 109 -12.86 9.72 8.69
CA ALA A 109 -13.49 8.61 9.38
C ALA A 109 -14.79 9.04 10.10
N ALA A 110 -14.80 10.21 10.76
CA ALA A 110 -16.01 10.75 11.37
C ALA A 110 -17.12 11.00 10.33
N ILE A 111 -16.77 11.52 9.16
CA ILE A 111 -17.72 11.70 8.05
C ILE A 111 -18.20 10.35 7.50
N GLN A 112 -17.33 9.35 7.38
CA GLN A 112 -17.72 8.01 6.95
C GLN A 112 -18.68 7.33 7.92
N ILE A 113 -18.48 7.52 9.22
CA ILE A 113 -19.44 7.07 10.24
C ILE A 113 -20.80 7.75 10.00
N LEU A 114 -20.81 9.05 9.70
CA LEU A 114 -22.05 9.78 9.36
C LEU A 114 -22.72 9.22 8.10
N PHE A 115 -21.95 8.93 7.04
CA PHE A 115 -22.46 8.28 5.84
C PHE A 115 -23.06 6.89 6.13
N ALA A 116 -22.43 6.12 7.01
CA ALA A 116 -22.95 4.82 7.44
C ALA A 116 -24.28 4.96 8.20
N LEU A 117 -24.39 5.94 9.10
CA LEU A 117 -25.63 6.22 9.86
C LEU A 117 -26.78 6.62 8.93
N PHE A 118 -26.50 7.44 7.92
CA PHE A 118 -27.50 7.84 6.91
C PHE A 118 -27.69 6.82 5.77
N ARG A 119 -27.01 5.67 5.81
CA ARG A 119 -27.04 4.64 4.74
C ARG A 119 -26.65 5.18 3.36
N MET A 120 -25.83 6.23 3.33
CA MET A 120 -25.31 6.85 2.10
C MET A 120 -24.24 5.99 1.41
N ALA A 121 -23.73 4.94 2.07
CA ALA A 121 -22.78 3.99 1.48
C ALA A 121 -23.31 3.30 0.19
N THR A 122 -24.64 3.24 0.02
CA THR A 122 -25.31 2.73 -1.18
C THR A 122 -24.94 3.51 -2.45
N ILE A 123 -24.51 4.77 -2.32
CA ILE A 123 -24.10 5.62 -3.45
C ILE A 123 -22.85 5.05 -4.15
N GLY A 124 -21.96 4.36 -3.41
CA GLY A 124 -20.76 3.73 -3.98
C GLY A 124 -21.10 2.60 -4.98
N ILE A 125 -22.28 1.99 -4.88
CA ILE A 125 -22.75 0.92 -5.77
C ILE A 125 -23.13 1.48 -7.16
N ALA A 126 -23.36 2.80 -7.29
CA ALA A 126 -23.76 3.44 -8.54
C ALA A 126 -22.59 3.87 -9.43
N MET A 127 -21.34 3.56 -9.07
CA MET A 127 -20.18 3.92 -9.89
C MET A 127 -20.13 3.11 -11.18
N SER A 128 -20.05 3.80 -12.31
CA SER A 128 -19.85 3.14 -13.61
C SER A 128 -18.54 2.35 -13.60
N PRO A 129 -18.50 1.12 -14.15
CA PRO A 129 -17.26 0.34 -14.27
C PRO A 129 -16.13 1.14 -14.93
N SER A 130 -16.44 2.00 -15.90
CA SER A 130 -15.43 2.84 -16.57
C SER A 130 -14.70 3.79 -15.61
N VAL A 131 -15.37 4.29 -14.57
CA VAL A 131 -14.76 5.17 -13.56
C VAL A 131 -13.79 4.37 -12.70
N VAL A 132 -14.17 3.16 -12.28
CA VAL A 132 -13.30 2.27 -11.49
C VAL A 132 -12.07 1.88 -12.29
N HIS A 133 -12.21 1.51 -13.56
CA HIS A 133 -11.06 1.19 -14.43
C HIS A 133 -10.15 2.40 -14.63
N GLY A 134 -10.71 3.61 -14.83
CA GLY A 134 -9.91 4.84 -14.93
C GLY A 134 -9.13 5.14 -13.66
N MET A 135 -9.75 4.95 -12.50
CA MET A 135 -9.10 5.10 -11.18
C MET A 135 -7.95 4.10 -11.01
N LEU A 136 -8.19 2.80 -11.26
CA LEU A 136 -7.15 1.76 -11.18
C LEU A 136 -6.00 2.00 -12.16
N ALA A 137 -6.29 2.45 -13.39
CA ALA A 137 -5.28 2.81 -14.37
C ALA A 137 -4.41 3.98 -13.89
N ALA A 138 -5.03 5.04 -13.35
CA ALA A 138 -4.31 6.19 -12.80
C ALA A 138 -3.40 5.78 -11.62
N ILE A 139 -3.91 4.96 -10.70
CA ILE A 139 -3.11 4.41 -9.58
C ILE A 139 -1.93 3.59 -10.11
N GLY A 140 -2.17 2.72 -11.11
CA GLY A 140 -1.13 1.93 -11.75
C GLY A 140 -0.01 2.81 -12.34
N VAL A 141 -0.38 3.87 -13.06
CA VAL A 141 0.59 4.84 -13.61
C VAL A 141 1.38 5.53 -12.50
N ILE A 142 0.74 5.95 -11.41
CA ILE A 142 1.41 6.59 -10.26
C ILE A 142 2.39 5.65 -9.57
N ILE A 143 2.02 4.37 -9.41
CA ILE A 143 2.90 3.37 -8.80
C ILE A 143 4.09 3.11 -9.73
N ILE A 144 3.85 2.86 -11.02
CA ILE A 144 4.93 2.61 -11.99
C ILE A 144 5.89 3.79 -12.06
N SER A 145 5.37 5.03 -12.11
CA SER A 145 6.23 6.22 -12.21
C SER A 145 7.15 6.39 -11.00
N LYS A 146 6.73 6.00 -9.80
CA LYS A 146 7.57 6.02 -8.60
C LYS A 146 8.50 4.81 -8.49
N GLN A 147 7.95 3.61 -8.64
CA GLN A 147 8.69 2.37 -8.37
C GLN A 147 9.74 2.07 -9.44
N ALA A 148 9.60 2.61 -10.65
CA ALA A 148 10.63 2.51 -11.68
C ALA A 148 11.97 3.11 -11.21
N HIS A 149 11.93 4.27 -10.56
CA HIS A 149 13.14 4.90 -10.01
C HIS A 149 13.75 4.11 -8.85
N THR A 150 12.90 3.54 -7.99
CA THR A 150 13.33 2.65 -6.90
C THR A 150 14.04 1.40 -7.43
N VAL A 151 13.51 0.77 -8.49
CA VAL A 151 14.14 -0.39 -9.14
C VAL A 151 15.47 -0.03 -9.80
N LEU A 152 15.61 1.18 -10.30
CA LEU A 152 16.85 1.68 -10.90
C LEU A 152 17.87 2.14 -9.83
N GLY A 153 17.48 2.24 -8.57
CA GLY A 153 18.34 2.75 -7.49
C GLY A 153 18.67 4.23 -7.64
N VAL A 154 17.75 5.04 -8.18
CA VAL A 154 17.94 6.49 -8.37
C VAL A 154 16.88 7.26 -7.60
N ALA A 155 17.29 8.30 -6.88
CA ALA A 155 16.37 9.24 -6.27
C ALA A 155 15.98 10.33 -7.29
N PRO A 156 14.71 10.39 -7.75
CA PRO A 156 14.27 11.40 -8.70
C PRO A 156 14.17 12.78 -8.03
N ALA A 157 14.28 13.84 -8.83
CA ALA A 157 14.19 15.21 -8.34
C ALA A 157 12.73 15.66 -8.19
N SER A 158 11.87 15.28 -9.14
CA SER A 158 10.44 15.56 -9.07
C SER A 158 9.70 14.62 -8.13
N LYS A 159 8.53 15.08 -7.65
CA LYS A 159 7.56 14.29 -6.88
C LYS A 159 6.24 14.09 -7.64
N ALA A 160 6.05 14.76 -8.77
CA ALA A 160 4.81 14.71 -9.54
C ALA A 160 4.82 13.49 -10.50
N PRO A 161 3.74 12.69 -10.59
CA PRO A 161 3.75 11.45 -11.36
C PRO A 161 4.13 11.59 -12.84
N LEU A 162 3.72 12.68 -13.50
CA LEU A 162 4.02 12.91 -14.91
C LEU A 162 5.47 13.36 -15.13
N GLU A 163 5.99 14.20 -14.25
CA GLU A 163 7.39 14.64 -14.28
C GLU A 163 8.34 13.47 -13.96
N LEU A 164 7.95 12.60 -13.01
CA LEU A 164 8.66 11.35 -12.73
C LEU A 164 8.80 10.46 -13.97
N LEU A 165 7.79 10.40 -14.84
CA LEU A 165 7.89 9.67 -16.11
C LEU A 165 8.87 10.35 -17.08
N GLY A 166 8.90 11.69 -17.09
CA GLY A 166 9.86 12.47 -17.90
C GLY A 166 11.31 12.29 -17.43
N GLU A 167 11.54 12.04 -16.14
CA GLU A 167 12.87 11.77 -15.56
C GLU A 167 13.35 10.32 -15.76
N LEU A 168 12.52 9.42 -16.32
CA LEU A 168 12.91 8.02 -16.52
C LEU A 168 14.16 7.83 -17.39
N PRO A 169 14.33 8.52 -18.54
CA PRO A 169 15.53 8.35 -19.36
C PRO A 169 16.81 8.71 -18.59
N HIS A 170 16.75 9.77 -17.77
CA HIS A 170 17.87 10.15 -16.90
C HIS A 170 18.16 9.08 -15.85
N SER A 171 17.11 8.51 -15.25
CA SER A 171 17.24 7.50 -14.20
C SER A 171 17.73 6.16 -14.74
N ILE A 172 17.40 5.82 -15.99
CA ILE A 172 17.98 4.66 -16.69
C ILE A 172 19.48 4.88 -16.94
N ALA A 173 19.88 6.09 -17.33
CA ALA A 173 21.29 6.40 -17.58
C ALA A 173 22.16 6.37 -16.32
N HIS A 174 21.59 6.69 -15.16
CA HIS A 174 22.28 6.72 -13.86
C HIS A 174 21.89 5.55 -12.94
N ALA A 175 21.33 4.48 -13.51
CA ALA A 175 20.88 3.34 -12.73
C ALA A 175 22.04 2.72 -11.94
N ASN A 176 21.81 2.43 -10.67
CA ASN A 176 22.75 1.69 -9.83
C ASN A 176 22.70 0.20 -10.22
N PRO A 177 23.81 -0.39 -10.71
CA PRO A 177 23.83 -1.77 -11.18
C PRO A 177 23.40 -2.81 -10.14
N GLU A 178 23.79 -2.67 -8.88
CA GLU A 178 23.48 -3.65 -7.83
C GLU A 178 22.00 -3.63 -7.48
N ILE A 179 21.45 -2.43 -7.32
CA ILE A 179 20.01 -2.23 -7.05
C ILE A 179 19.18 -2.68 -8.25
N LEU A 180 19.64 -2.39 -9.47
CA LEU A 180 18.99 -2.83 -10.70
C LEU A 180 18.92 -4.36 -10.79
N VAL A 181 20.00 -5.06 -10.46
CA VAL A 181 20.02 -6.53 -10.42
C VAL A 181 19.03 -7.07 -9.40
N LEU A 182 18.99 -6.49 -8.19
CA LEU A 182 17.99 -6.84 -7.16
C LEU A 182 16.56 -6.63 -7.66
N GLY A 183 16.29 -5.47 -8.25
CA GLY A 183 14.97 -5.09 -8.75
C GLY A 183 14.51 -5.98 -9.90
N ILE A 184 15.36 -6.25 -10.89
CA ILE A 184 15.06 -7.16 -12.02
C ILE A 184 14.86 -8.58 -11.52
N ALA A 185 15.73 -9.09 -10.65
CA ALA A 185 15.58 -10.44 -10.08
C ALA A 185 14.26 -10.58 -9.32
N SER A 186 13.89 -9.56 -8.54
CA SER A 186 12.61 -9.49 -7.82
C SER A 186 11.43 -9.51 -8.79
N LEU A 187 11.49 -8.73 -9.87
CA LEU A 187 10.44 -8.64 -10.88
C LEU A 187 10.28 -9.97 -11.64
N VAL A 188 11.38 -10.60 -12.02
CA VAL A 188 11.41 -11.92 -12.66
C VAL A 188 10.76 -12.95 -11.74
N ILE A 189 11.10 -13.00 -10.46
CA ILE A 189 10.45 -13.91 -9.51
C ILE A 189 8.96 -13.62 -9.42
N LEU A 190 8.56 -12.34 -9.28
CA LEU A 190 7.15 -11.99 -9.10
C LEU A 190 6.27 -12.44 -10.27
N PHE A 191 6.76 -12.31 -11.52
CA PHE A 191 6.03 -12.74 -12.72
C PHE A 191 6.20 -14.22 -13.06
N CYS A 192 7.38 -14.79 -12.85
CA CYS A 192 7.67 -16.17 -13.24
C CYS A 192 7.25 -17.20 -12.17
N TRP A 193 7.25 -16.85 -10.89
CA TRP A 193 6.89 -17.78 -9.82
C TRP A 193 5.47 -18.31 -9.93
N PRO A 194 4.43 -17.49 -10.19
CA PRO A 194 3.06 -17.99 -10.38
C PRO A 194 2.88 -18.88 -11.62
N LEU A 195 3.78 -18.79 -12.61
CA LEU A 195 3.76 -19.60 -13.83
C LEU A 195 4.27 -21.04 -13.57
N LEU A 196 4.98 -21.28 -12.46
CA LEU A 196 5.47 -22.60 -12.09
C LEU A 196 4.30 -23.51 -11.68
N LYS A 197 4.14 -24.64 -12.39
CA LYS A 197 3.03 -25.59 -12.17
C LYS A 197 3.22 -26.49 -10.94
N MET A 198 4.35 -26.38 -10.24
CA MET A 198 4.71 -27.26 -9.12
C MET A 198 3.81 -27.03 -7.89
N ARG A 199 3.40 -28.11 -7.21
CA ARG A 199 2.51 -28.02 -6.03
C ARG A 199 3.10 -27.19 -4.88
N TRP A 200 4.41 -27.25 -4.67
CA TRP A 200 5.09 -26.51 -3.61
C TRP A 200 5.23 -25.02 -3.94
N ALA A 201 5.47 -24.67 -5.20
CA ALA A 201 5.52 -23.27 -5.65
C ALA A 201 4.18 -22.55 -5.44
N LYS A 202 3.05 -23.25 -5.60
CA LYS A 202 1.71 -22.72 -5.31
C LYS A 202 1.43 -22.49 -3.82
N ALA A 203 2.18 -23.14 -2.93
CA ALA A 203 2.00 -23.00 -1.49
C ALA A 203 2.74 -21.77 -0.93
N ILE A 204 3.80 -21.31 -1.61
CA ILE A 204 4.63 -20.19 -1.17
C ILE A 204 4.30 -18.97 -2.05
N PRO A 205 3.80 -17.87 -1.47
CA PRO A 205 3.53 -16.65 -2.22
C PRO A 205 4.81 -16.06 -2.82
N ALA A 206 4.71 -15.56 -4.06
CA ALA A 206 5.85 -14.95 -4.77
C ALA A 206 6.54 -13.82 -3.97
N PRO A 207 5.85 -12.91 -3.26
CA PRO A 207 6.51 -11.88 -2.45
C PRO A 207 7.45 -12.42 -1.36
N LEU A 208 7.17 -13.60 -0.80
CA LEU A 208 8.07 -14.22 0.19
C LEU A 208 9.33 -14.77 -0.45
N VAL A 209 9.22 -15.28 -1.67
CA VAL A 209 10.38 -15.79 -2.42
C VAL A 209 11.28 -14.63 -2.80
N VAL A 210 10.68 -13.52 -3.22
CA VAL A 210 11.41 -12.27 -3.45
C VAL A 210 12.16 -11.87 -2.19
N LEU A 211 11.50 -11.83 -1.02
CA LEU A 211 12.16 -11.50 0.25
C LEU A 211 13.29 -12.49 0.60
N GLY A 212 13.06 -13.78 0.39
CA GLY A 212 14.03 -14.85 0.63
C GLY A 212 15.27 -14.78 -0.27
N LEU A 213 15.16 -14.17 -1.47
CA LEU A 213 16.31 -13.89 -2.34
C LEU A 213 16.94 -12.52 -2.02
N ALA A 214 16.12 -11.49 -1.87
CA ALA A 214 16.57 -10.10 -1.76
C ALA A 214 17.35 -9.85 -0.48
N VAL A 215 16.99 -10.47 0.65
CA VAL A 215 17.71 -10.31 1.92
C VAL A 215 19.14 -10.86 1.82
N PRO A 216 19.38 -12.13 1.39
CA PRO A 216 20.73 -12.62 1.17
C PRO A 216 21.54 -11.82 0.15
N MET A 217 20.94 -11.46 -0.99
CA MET A 217 21.64 -10.63 -1.98
C MET A 217 22.01 -9.26 -1.40
N GLY A 218 21.13 -8.67 -0.59
CA GLY A 218 21.43 -7.40 0.07
C GLY A 218 22.56 -7.47 1.09
N LEU A 219 22.71 -8.61 1.78
CA LEU A 219 23.86 -8.85 2.66
C LEU A 219 25.15 -9.09 1.87
N VAL A 220 25.07 -9.74 0.70
CA VAL A 220 26.23 -9.96 -0.19
C VAL A 220 26.71 -8.63 -0.79
N PHE A 221 25.79 -7.73 -1.11
CA PHE A 221 26.08 -6.37 -1.59
C PHE A 221 26.36 -5.38 -0.45
N ASP A 222 26.50 -5.84 0.79
CA ASP A 222 26.77 -5.00 1.98
C ASP A 222 25.92 -3.72 2.10
N LEU A 223 24.65 -3.80 1.70
CA LEU A 223 23.65 -2.72 1.84
C LEU A 223 23.52 -2.13 3.24
N PRO A 224 23.76 -2.87 4.35
CA PRO A 224 23.73 -2.28 5.68
C PRO A 224 24.81 -1.20 5.94
N HIS A 225 25.91 -1.21 5.19
CA HIS A 225 27.01 -0.28 5.36
C HIS A 225 27.16 0.62 4.13
N ALA A 226 27.23 1.93 4.35
CA ALA A 226 27.46 2.88 3.27
C ALA A 226 28.87 2.70 2.70
N HIS A 227 28.96 2.37 1.41
CA HIS A 227 30.23 2.21 0.69
C HIS A 227 30.08 2.62 -0.78
N ASP A 228 31.21 3.00 -1.37
CA ASP A 228 31.30 3.29 -2.79
C ASP A 228 31.96 2.12 -3.50
N TYR A 229 31.50 1.82 -4.71
CA TYR A 229 32.08 0.80 -5.56
C TYR A 229 32.16 1.26 -7.02
N ASP A 230 33.19 0.76 -7.70
CA ASP A 230 33.44 1.08 -9.10
C ASP A 230 32.93 -0.05 -9.98
N PHE A 231 32.05 0.26 -10.92
CA PHE A 231 31.53 -0.72 -11.87
C PHE A 231 31.49 -0.12 -13.28
N LEU A 232 32.08 -0.83 -14.25
CA LEU A 232 32.11 -0.41 -15.66
C LEU A 232 32.49 1.09 -15.87
N ALA A 233 33.50 1.56 -15.14
CA ALA A 233 33.98 2.96 -15.14
C ALA A 233 33.02 4.02 -14.56
N GLY A 234 31.93 3.61 -13.91
CA GLY A 234 31.08 4.47 -13.07
C GLY A 234 31.40 4.29 -11.59
N HIS A 235 31.26 5.38 -10.83
CA HIS A 235 31.33 5.39 -9.37
C HIS A 235 29.91 5.34 -8.82
N TYR A 236 29.61 4.33 -8.01
CA TYR A 236 28.27 4.10 -7.45
C TYR A 236 28.32 4.05 -5.94
N HIS A 237 27.25 4.55 -5.32
CA HIS A 237 27.07 4.54 -3.87
C HIS A 237 25.96 3.57 -3.49
N VAL A 238 26.24 2.72 -2.51
CA VAL A 238 25.26 1.80 -1.91
C VAL A 238 25.31 1.94 -0.40
N GLY A 239 24.13 1.95 0.21
CA GLY A 239 24.01 2.08 1.65
C GLY A 239 22.62 1.78 2.18
N PRO A 240 22.41 2.05 3.47
CA PRO A 240 21.18 1.70 4.18
C PRO A 240 19.94 2.48 3.69
N GLU A 241 20.11 3.49 2.84
CA GLU A 241 19.01 4.24 2.21
C GLU A 241 18.11 3.40 1.31
N TYR A 242 18.61 2.28 0.80
CA TYR A 242 17.80 1.31 0.03
C TYR A 242 17.07 0.30 0.93
N LEU A 243 17.34 0.30 2.23
CA LEU A 243 16.71 -0.58 3.19
C LEU A 243 15.47 0.07 3.82
N VAL A 244 14.48 -0.75 4.14
CA VAL A 244 13.29 -0.32 4.87
C VAL A 244 13.66 -0.14 6.34
N THR A 245 13.65 1.10 6.82
CA THR A 245 13.90 1.40 8.23
C THR A 245 12.68 1.11 9.08
N LEU A 246 12.87 0.27 10.09
CA LEU A 246 11.86 -0.03 11.11
C LEU A 246 12.39 0.44 12.47
N PRO A 247 11.57 1.13 13.30
CA PRO A 247 11.92 1.52 14.64
C PRO A 247 12.09 0.27 15.50
N GLY A 248 12.97 0.36 16.50
CA GLY A 248 13.27 -0.76 17.41
C GLY A 248 12.05 -1.27 18.17
N SER A 249 11.01 -0.45 18.36
CA SER A 249 9.72 -0.87 18.88
C SER A 249 8.55 -0.35 18.03
N LEU A 250 7.49 -1.15 17.91
CA LEU A 250 6.25 -0.74 17.26
C LEU A 250 5.51 0.37 18.03
N LEU A 251 5.79 0.53 19.32
CA LEU A 251 5.18 1.56 20.16
C LEU A 251 5.78 2.94 19.85
N ASP A 252 7.07 3.01 19.53
CA ASP A 252 7.73 4.25 19.11
C ASP A 252 7.25 4.74 17.74
N ALA A 253 6.61 3.84 16.96
CA ALA A 253 5.99 4.18 15.68
C ALA A 253 4.61 4.82 15.80
N VAL A 254 4.04 4.89 17.01
CA VAL A 254 2.71 5.48 17.22
C VAL A 254 2.83 7.00 17.10
N ALA A 255 2.25 7.54 16.04
CA ALA A 255 2.17 8.96 15.79
C ALA A 255 0.78 9.50 16.09
N PHE A 256 0.72 10.71 16.66
CA PHE A 256 -0.52 11.40 16.96
C PHE A 256 -0.88 12.43 15.89
N PRO A 257 -2.18 12.62 15.59
CA PRO A 257 -2.62 13.62 14.62
C PRO A 257 -2.41 15.05 15.12
N THR A 258 -2.04 15.95 14.21
CA THR A 258 -1.96 17.40 14.49
C THR A 258 -3.10 18.12 13.78
N PHE A 259 -3.96 18.79 14.55
CA PHE A 259 -5.18 19.45 14.05
C PHE A 259 -5.02 20.95 13.74
N ASP A 260 -3.78 21.43 13.64
CA ASP A 260 -3.45 22.84 13.42
C ASP A 260 -4.05 23.41 12.12
N VAL A 261 -4.16 22.58 11.09
CA VAL A 261 -4.76 22.96 9.78
C VAL A 261 -6.10 22.28 9.49
N ALA A 262 -6.78 21.72 10.50
CA ALA A 262 -7.95 20.84 10.32
C ALA A 262 -9.07 21.45 9.46
N PHE A 263 -9.35 22.75 9.60
CA PHE A 263 -10.44 23.44 8.90
C PHE A 263 -9.99 24.31 7.73
N THR A 264 -8.77 24.11 7.22
CA THR A 264 -8.32 24.78 6.00
C THR A 264 -8.97 24.20 4.75
N GLY A 265 -9.02 24.98 3.67
CA GLY A 265 -9.56 24.51 2.39
C GLY A 265 -8.85 23.25 1.85
N ALA A 266 -7.53 23.17 2.04
CA ALA A 266 -6.75 21.99 1.67
C ALA A 266 -7.15 20.76 2.50
N SER A 267 -7.26 20.89 3.82
CA SER A 267 -7.69 19.79 4.69
C SER A 267 -9.11 19.32 4.35
N LEU A 268 -10.07 20.24 4.19
CA LEU A 268 -11.44 19.89 3.83
C LEU A 268 -11.54 19.16 2.49
N LYS A 269 -10.74 19.58 1.50
CA LYS A 269 -10.59 18.89 0.21
C LYS A 269 -10.17 17.43 0.42
N TYR A 270 -9.09 17.20 1.17
CA TYR A 270 -8.61 15.82 1.42
C TYR A 270 -9.55 15.00 2.29
N VAL A 271 -10.19 15.61 3.29
CA VAL A 271 -11.23 14.97 4.12
C VAL A 271 -12.35 14.44 3.24
N ALA A 272 -12.85 15.26 2.30
CA ALA A 272 -13.88 14.83 1.36
C ALA A 272 -13.38 13.70 0.44
N MET A 273 -12.18 13.82 -0.11
CA MET A 273 -11.58 12.80 -0.98
C MET A 273 -11.43 11.45 -0.25
N PHE A 274 -10.83 11.43 0.94
CA PHE A 274 -10.67 10.21 1.75
C PHE A 274 -12.02 9.61 2.14
N ALA A 275 -12.97 10.44 2.59
CA ALA A 275 -14.28 9.97 3.01
C ALA A 275 -15.04 9.30 1.84
N LEU A 276 -15.09 9.96 0.68
CA LEU A 276 -15.81 9.46 -0.50
C LEU A 276 -15.12 8.24 -1.11
N VAL A 277 -13.84 8.34 -1.46
CA VAL A 277 -13.10 7.24 -2.11
C VAL A 277 -12.97 6.05 -1.18
N GLY A 278 -12.69 6.26 0.10
CA GLY A 278 -12.62 5.18 1.09
C GLY A 278 -13.96 4.46 1.28
N THR A 279 -15.09 5.18 1.18
CA THR A 279 -16.41 4.55 1.21
C THR A 279 -16.62 3.68 -0.04
N ILE A 280 -16.30 4.21 -1.22
CA ILE A 280 -16.44 3.48 -2.50
C ILE A 280 -15.59 2.21 -2.50
N GLU A 281 -14.30 2.32 -2.19
CA GLU A 281 -13.36 1.18 -2.13
C GLU A 281 -13.83 0.12 -1.14
N SER A 282 -14.29 0.52 0.05
CA SER A 282 -14.77 -0.44 1.04
C SER A 282 -16.06 -1.14 0.59
N THR A 283 -16.95 -0.47 -0.13
CA THR A 283 -18.20 -1.09 -0.64
C THR A 283 -17.91 -2.01 -1.81
N LEU A 284 -17.05 -1.60 -2.75
CA LEU A 284 -16.64 -2.43 -3.88
C LEU A 284 -15.89 -3.69 -3.44
N SER A 285 -15.01 -3.58 -2.43
CA SER A 285 -14.27 -4.73 -1.88
C SER A 285 -15.16 -5.79 -1.23
N VAL A 286 -16.40 -5.45 -0.86
CA VAL A 286 -17.39 -6.40 -0.31
C VAL A 286 -18.19 -7.07 -1.44
N ILE A 287 -18.30 -6.41 -2.60
CA ILE A 287 -19.09 -6.88 -3.74
C ILE A 287 -18.25 -7.74 -4.69
N ALA A 288 -16.96 -7.42 -4.84
CA ALA A 288 -15.98 -8.15 -5.65
C ALA A 288 -15.64 -9.53 -5.04
#